data_AF-A0AAW2XUG0-F1
#
_entry.id   AF-A0AAW2XUG0-F1
#
_cell.length_a   1.000
_cell.length_b   1.000
_cell.length_c   1.000
_cell.angle_alpha   90.00
_cell.angle_beta   90.00
_cell.angle_gamma   90.00
#
_symmetry.space_group_name_H-M   'P 1'
#
loop_
_entity.id
_entity.type
_entity.pdbx_description
1 polymer ?
#
loop_
_entity_poly.entity_id
_entity_poly.type
_entity_poly.pdbx_seq_one_letter_code
_entity_poly.pdbx_strand_id
1 'polypeptide(L)'
;MPDVIKEDRTAWRTDEEFGREMLAGVNPVVIRRLQEFPPISKLDPQAYGDQNSTITREDIEKNMNGLTVDEAIEKHKLFILDHHDALMPYLRRINTTTTKTYASRTVLLLQDDGTLKPLAIELSLPHEDGDERGAVSEVFTPFDEGIGSSIWQLAKAYAAVNDSGYHQLISHWLNTHAVIEPFIIAMNRQLSMLHPIYKLLKPHFRDTIHINALARQILINAGGVLERTVFPARYAMEMSAVIYKNWNFTEQALPQDLIKRGIAVPDPTEPHGLRLLIEDYPFAVDGLEIWSAIEVWVKEYCSFYYPTDEKIQGDSELQSWWTELREVGHGDLKDEPWWPKMQTQAELIHACTIIIWIASALHAAVNFGQYPYAGYLPNRPTVSRRFMPKPGTPEYAELESNPDAAFLKTITAQFQTLLGVSLIEILSRHSTDEIYLGQQESPDWTADDHPREAFERFSAALVEIETRITDRNNDGRLRNRSGPIKMPYMLLYPNTSDNSKEGGLTAKGIPNSISI
;
A
#
# COMPACT_ATOMS: atom_id res chain seq x y z
N MET A 1 -14.54 15.48 10.26
CA MET A 1 -13.63 15.01 11.33
C MET A 1 -13.12 13.67 10.87
N PRO A 2 -11.80 13.45 10.79
CA PRO A 2 -11.21 12.17 10.40
C PRO A 2 -11.65 11.03 11.31
N ASP A 3 -11.89 9.85 10.75
CA ASP A 3 -12.40 8.68 11.46
C ASP A 3 -11.45 8.18 12.56
N VAL A 4 -10.13 8.27 12.35
CA VAL A 4 -9.12 7.83 13.31
C VAL A 4 -9.17 8.53 14.68
N ILE A 5 -9.78 9.73 14.75
CA ILE A 5 -9.97 10.47 16.01
C ILE A 5 -11.44 10.67 16.38
N LYS A 6 -12.36 10.01 15.66
CA LYS A 6 -13.79 10.23 15.81
C LYS A 6 -14.33 9.68 17.13
N GLU A 7 -13.94 8.45 17.46
CA GLU A 7 -14.37 7.76 18.68
C GLU A 7 -13.40 7.97 19.85
N ASP A 8 -12.09 8.02 19.58
CA ASP A 8 -11.03 8.26 20.57
C ASP A 8 -9.95 9.19 20.01
N ARG A 9 -9.75 10.35 20.64
CA ARG A 9 -8.81 11.39 20.16
C ARG A 9 -7.34 11.08 20.43
N THR A 10 -7.05 10.01 21.16
CA THR A 10 -5.73 9.64 21.64
C THR A 10 -5.29 8.23 21.24
N ALA A 11 -6.22 7.35 20.84
CA ALA A 11 -5.93 5.96 20.46
C ALA A 11 -4.87 5.82 19.35
N TRP A 12 -4.78 6.78 18.43
CA TRP A 12 -3.72 6.85 17.41
C TRP A 12 -2.29 6.86 17.99
N ARG A 13 -2.11 7.27 19.25
CA ARG A 13 -0.80 7.26 19.93
C ARG A 13 -0.40 5.89 20.44
N THR A 14 -1.31 4.92 20.48
CA THR A 14 -1.02 3.61 21.05
C THR A 14 -0.07 2.81 20.15
N ASP A 15 0.68 1.89 20.74
CA ASP A 15 1.50 0.95 19.99
C ASP A 15 0.64 -0.07 19.22
N GLU A 16 -0.53 -0.40 19.78
CA GLU A 16 -1.53 -1.24 19.14
C GLU A 16 -2.02 -0.64 17.82
N GLU A 17 -2.44 0.63 17.80
CA GLU A 17 -2.89 1.27 16.55
C GLU A 17 -1.74 1.41 15.54
N PHE A 18 -0.55 1.80 16.01
CA PHE A 18 0.62 1.92 15.15
C PHE A 18 0.97 0.60 14.44
N GLY A 19 0.89 -0.54 15.15
CA GLY A 19 1.07 -1.86 14.55
C GLY A 19 -0.11 -2.27 13.65
N ARG A 20 -1.34 -2.02 14.09
CA ARG A 20 -2.57 -2.40 13.38
C ARG A 20 -2.71 -1.71 12.02
N GLU A 21 -2.34 -0.43 11.92
CA GLU A 21 -2.41 0.30 10.65
C GLU A 21 -1.52 -0.31 9.55
N MET A 22 -0.51 -1.12 9.91
CA MET A 22 0.28 -1.87 8.92
C MET A 22 -0.50 -3.03 8.29
N LEU A 23 -1.60 -3.45 8.90
CA LEU A 23 -2.49 -4.52 8.43
C LEU A 23 -3.84 -3.99 7.88
N ALA A 24 -4.30 -2.86 8.40
CA ALA A 24 -5.66 -2.37 8.19
C ALA A 24 -5.76 -0.83 8.03
N GLY A 25 -4.62 -0.14 7.96
CA GLY A 25 -4.56 1.31 7.76
C GLY A 25 -4.60 1.70 6.28
N VAL A 26 -4.08 2.90 5.98
CA VAL A 26 -4.03 3.45 4.61
C VAL A 26 -2.94 2.80 3.73
N ASN A 27 -1.92 2.16 4.32
CA ASN A 27 -0.84 1.50 3.58
C ASN A 27 -0.61 0.05 4.03
N PRO A 28 -1.62 -0.83 3.92
CA PRO A 28 -1.58 -2.16 4.50
C PRO A 28 -0.83 -3.17 3.60
N VAL A 29 0.10 -2.73 2.76
CA VAL A 29 0.68 -3.54 1.67
C VAL A 29 2.21 -3.69 1.75
N VAL A 30 2.85 -3.12 2.78
CA VAL A 30 4.33 -3.05 2.84
C VAL A 30 4.95 -4.06 3.82
N ILE A 31 4.29 -4.31 4.96
CA ILE A 31 4.82 -5.18 6.03
C ILE A 31 5.21 -6.56 5.50
N ARG A 32 6.30 -7.11 6.03
CA ARG A 32 6.86 -8.41 5.63
C ARG A 32 7.19 -9.26 6.84
N ARG A 33 7.25 -10.58 6.67
CA ARG A 33 7.81 -11.47 7.68
C ARG A 33 9.32 -11.28 7.74
N LEU A 34 9.85 -11.13 8.96
CA LEU A 34 11.28 -11.12 9.20
C LEU A 34 11.78 -12.57 9.28
N GLN A 35 12.69 -12.93 8.37
CA GLN A 35 13.17 -14.32 8.23
C GLN A 35 14.55 -14.54 8.85
N GLU A 36 15.31 -13.47 9.01
CA GLU A 36 16.68 -13.48 9.55
C GLU A 36 16.86 -12.29 10.49
N PHE A 37 17.74 -12.44 11.48
CA PHE A 37 18.01 -11.41 12.47
C PHE A 37 19.52 -11.32 12.77
N PRO A 38 20.11 -10.12 12.83
CA PRO A 38 19.48 -8.80 12.59
C PRO A 38 19.03 -8.63 11.12
N PRO A 39 18.09 -7.72 10.82
CA PRO A 39 17.70 -7.41 9.44
C PRO A 39 18.90 -7.03 8.56
N ILE A 40 18.99 -7.61 7.36
CA ILE A 40 20.10 -7.42 6.41
C ILE A 40 19.67 -6.47 5.28
N SER A 41 20.55 -5.55 4.89
CA SER A 41 20.32 -4.66 3.73
C SER A 41 20.72 -5.33 2.42
N LYS A 42 20.01 -5.00 1.35
CA LYS A 42 20.29 -5.40 -0.04
C LYS A 42 21.03 -4.33 -0.84
N LEU A 43 21.36 -3.20 -0.22
CA LEU A 43 22.17 -2.17 -0.86
C LEU A 43 23.58 -2.70 -1.17
N ASP A 44 24.17 -2.23 -2.28
CA ASP A 44 25.53 -2.61 -2.67
C ASP A 44 26.54 -2.17 -1.60
N PRO A 45 27.22 -3.10 -0.89
CA PRO A 45 28.15 -2.76 0.16
C PRO A 45 29.37 -1.97 -0.34
N GLN A 46 29.69 -2.01 -1.63
CA GLN A 46 30.78 -1.18 -2.19
C GLN A 46 30.37 0.28 -2.32
N ALA A 47 29.10 0.53 -2.65
CA ALA A 47 28.58 1.88 -2.82
C ALA A 47 28.12 2.50 -1.49
N TYR A 48 27.60 1.69 -0.56
CA TYR A 48 26.95 2.16 0.66
C TYR A 48 27.58 1.64 1.96
N GLY A 49 28.67 0.87 1.92
CA GLY A 49 29.29 0.32 3.13
C GLY A 49 28.39 -0.68 3.88
N ASP A 50 28.61 -0.85 5.19
CA ASP A 50 27.75 -1.72 6.02
C ASP A 50 26.41 -1.03 6.32
N GLN A 51 25.34 -1.65 5.86
CA GLN A 51 23.96 -1.16 5.94
C GLN A 51 23.06 -2.12 6.74
N ASN A 52 23.66 -3.14 7.37
CA ASN A 52 22.94 -4.08 8.22
C ASN A 52 22.39 -3.41 9.47
N SER A 53 21.28 -3.93 9.96
CA SER A 53 20.62 -3.36 11.13
C SER A 53 21.47 -3.51 12.39
N THR A 54 21.41 -2.48 13.23
CA THR A 54 22.06 -2.41 14.54
C THR A 54 21.17 -2.87 15.69
N ILE A 55 19.91 -3.27 15.40
CA ILE A 55 19.00 -3.82 16.41
C ILE A 55 19.57 -5.12 16.96
N THR A 56 19.77 -5.18 18.28
CA THR A 56 20.30 -6.35 18.97
C THR A 56 19.19 -7.25 19.51
N ARG A 57 19.54 -8.48 19.91
CA ARG A 57 18.60 -9.39 20.55
C ARG A 57 18.14 -8.82 21.89
N GLU A 58 19.06 -8.25 22.65
CA GLU A 58 18.81 -7.60 23.94
C GLU A 58 17.80 -6.44 23.84
N ASP A 59 17.79 -5.71 22.72
CA ASP A 59 16.85 -4.62 22.48
C ASP A 59 15.40 -5.11 22.44
N ILE A 60 15.14 -6.28 21.84
CA ILE A 60 13.79 -6.74 21.54
C ILE A 60 13.30 -7.88 22.44
N GLU A 61 14.15 -8.82 22.85
CA GLU A 61 13.73 -10.03 23.59
C GLU A 61 13.09 -9.69 24.94
N LYS A 62 13.49 -8.58 25.57
CA LYS A 62 12.87 -8.05 26.79
C LYS A 62 11.36 -7.78 26.66
N ASN A 63 10.88 -7.55 25.43
CA ASN A 63 9.50 -7.19 25.12
C ASN A 63 8.76 -8.26 24.29
N MET A 64 9.36 -9.45 24.11
CA MET A 64 8.85 -10.53 23.25
C MET A 64 7.98 -11.58 23.96
N ASN A 65 7.37 -11.22 25.08
CA ASN A 65 6.48 -12.11 25.85
C ASN A 65 7.15 -13.45 26.25
N GLY A 66 8.47 -13.41 26.50
CA GLY A 66 9.27 -14.58 26.89
C GLY A 66 9.80 -15.43 25.73
N LEU A 67 9.51 -15.07 24.47
CA LEU A 67 10.12 -15.69 23.30
C LEU A 67 11.52 -15.14 23.05
N THR A 68 12.44 -16.01 22.65
CA THR A 68 13.70 -15.61 22.00
C THR A 68 13.46 -15.23 20.54
N VAL A 69 14.41 -14.51 19.93
CA VAL A 69 14.35 -14.17 18.49
C VAL A 69 14.27 -15.42 17.62
N ASP A 70 15.05 -16.46 17.92
CA ASP A 70 15.10 -17.67 17.10
C ASP A 70 13.76 -18.43 17.16
N GLU A 71 13.17 -18.56 18.35
CA GLU A 71 11.83 -19.16 18.51
C GLU A 71 10.75 -18.36 17.77
N ALA A 72 10.84 -17.03 17.78
CA ALA A 72 9.87 -16.19 17.09
C ALA A 72 10.02 -16.25 15.56
N ILE A 73 11.24 -16.37 15.01
CA ILE A 73 11.45 -16.63 13.57
C ILE A 73 10.90 -18.00 13.19
N GLU A 74 11.24 -19.04 13.96
CA GLU A 74 10.79 -20.42 13.74
C GLU A 74 9.27 -20.52 13.74
N LYS A 75 8.61 -19.84 14.70
CA LYS A 75 7.15 -19.78 14.83
C LYS A 75 6.49 -18.74 13.91
N HIS A 76 7.24 -18.09 13.03
CA HIS A 76 6.76 -17.07 12.08
C HIS A 76 6.08 -15.86 12.73
N LYS A 77 6.55 -15.47 13.91
CA LYS A 77 6.00 -14.38 14.73
C LYS A 77 6.72 -13.03 14.60
N LEU A 78 7.87 -12.96 13.92
CA LEU A 78 8.57 -11.70 13.70
C LEU A 78 8.25 -11.10 12.33
N PHE A 79 7.92 -9.81 12.34
CA PHE A 79 7.57 -9.02 11.16
C PHE A 79 8.38 -7.72 11.14
N ILE A 80 8.47 -7.11 9.97
CA ILE A 80 9.21 -5.86 9.76
C ILE A 80 8.50 -4.95 8.77
N LEU A 81 8.43 -3.66 9.10
CA LEU A 81 8.18 -2.58 8.16
C LEU A 81 9.55 -1.95 7.83
N ASP A 82 10.09 -2.29 6.66
CA ASP A 82 11.44 -1.91 6.26
C ASP A 82 11.40 -0.88 5.11
N HIS A 83 11.69 0.37 5.46
CA HIS A 83 11.83 1.48 4.51
C HIS A 83 13.29 1.84 4.25
N HIS A 84 14.24 1.13 4.87
CA HIS A 84 15.64 1.53 4.88
C HIS A 84 16.25 1.60 3.48
N ASP A 85 16.21 0.49 2.76
CA ASP A 85 16.88 0.37 1.45
C ASP A 85 16.24 1.25 0.38
N ALA A 86 14.93 1.51 0.50
CA ALA A 86 14.22 2.41 -0.41
C ALA A 86 14.64 3.87 -0.23
N LEU A 87 14.97 4.28 1.01
CA LEU A 87 15.20 5.68 1.36
C LEU A 87 16.69 6.06 1.47
N MET A 88 17.54 5.14 1.95
CA MET A 88 18.96 5.42 2.23
C MET A 88 19.69 6.07 1.04
N PRO A 89 19.53 5.62 -0.23
CA PRO A 89 20.20 6.24 -1.39
C PRO A 89 19.85 7.72 -1.62
N TYR A 90 18.70 8.19 -1.11
CA TYR A 90 18.23 9.57 -1.27
C TYR A 90 18.39 10.41 -0.01
N LEU A 91 18.67 9.78 1.13
CA LEU A 91 18.52 10.38 2.44
C LEU A 91 19.41 11.61 2.65
N ARG A 92 20.67 11.53 2.20
CA ARG A 92 21.60 12.67 2.24
C ARG A 92 21.05 13.89 1.50
N ARG A 93 20.53 13.68 0.28
CA ARG A 93 19.98 14.73 -0.59
C ARG A 93 18.71 15.33 0.03
N ILE A 94 17.79 14.47 0.48
CA ILE A 94 16.55 14.89 1.14
C ILE A 94 16.84 15.75 2.37
N ASN A 95 17.81 15.36 3.19
CA ASN A 95 18.17 16.08 4.41
C ASN A 95 18.86 17.43 4.16
N THR A 96 19.24 17.77 2.91
CA THR A 96 19.66 19.14 2.55
C THR A 96 18.48 20.12 2.41
N THR A 97 17.25 19.61 2.31
CA THR A 97 16.03 20.43 2.25
C THR A 97 15.59 20.86 3.65
N THR A 98 14.40 21.44 3.78
CA THR A 98 13.76 21.71 5.08
C THR A 98 13.37 20.42 5.82
N THR A 99 13.32 19.28 5.14
CA THR A 99 13.11 17.96 5.74
C THR A 99 14.32 17.53 6.55
N LYS A 100 14.08 16.83 7.66
CA LYS A 100 15.06 16.09 8.46
C LYS A 100 14.45 14.73 8.78
N THR A 101 14.84 13.70 8.05
CA THR A 101 14.27 12.35 8.14
C THR A 101 15.38 11.30 8.25
N TYR A 102 14.95 10.07 8.50
CA TYR A 102 15.77 8.88 8.64
C TYR A 102 15.32 7.83 7.63
N ALA A 103 16.13 6.79 7.43
CA ALA A 103 15.68 5.52 6.87
C ALA A 103 15.28 4.62 8.04
N SER A 104 14.00 4.29 8.15
CA SER A 104 13.46 3.56 9.31
C SER A 104 13.30 2.05 9.07
N ARG A 105 13.58 1.25 10.09
CA ARG A 105 13.09 -0.13 10.21
C ARG A 105 12.29 -0.30 11.48
N THR A 106 11.10 -0.89 11.39
CA THR A 106 10.27 -1.21 12.56
C THR A 106 10.12 -2.72 12.67
N VAL A 107 10.56 -3.31 13.78
CA VAL A 107 10.39 -4.75 14.07
C VAL A 107 9.16 -4.96 14.93
N LEU A 108 8.32 -5.93 14.59
CA LEU A 108 7.05 -6.23 15.27
C LEU A 108 6.95 -7.71 15.64
N LEU A 109 6.26 -7.99 16.75
CA LEU A 109 5.87 -9.32 17.17
C LEU A 109 4.38 -9.56 16.87
N LEU A 110 4.06 -10.69 16.26
CA LEU A 110 2.71 -11.24 16.24
C LEU A 110 2.41 -11.91 17.58
N GLN A 111 1.45 -11.35 18.30
CA GLN A 111 1.01 -11.82 19.61
C GLN A 111 0.06 -13.02 19.47
N ASP A 112 -0.14 -13.75 20.57
CA ASP A 112 -1.05 -14.91 20.60
C ASP A 112 -2.53 -14.52 20.39
N ASP A 113 -2.87 -13.25 20.59
CA ASP A 113 -4.20 -12.72 20.31
C ASP A 113 -4.39 -12.21 18.87
N GLY A 114 -3.39 -12.44 18.00
CA GLY A 114 -3.41 -12.08 16.58
C GLY A 114 -3.01 -10.63 16.28
N THR A 115 -2.73 -9.80 17.28
CA THR A 115 -2.34 -8.39 17.07
C THR A 115 -0.83 -8.23 16.88
N LEU A 116 -0.41 -7.11 16.27
CA LEU A 116 1.01 -6.76 16.14
C LEU A 116 1.45 -5.81 17.25
N LYS A 117 2.57 -6.16 17.90
CA LYS A 117 3.23 -5.34 18.91
C LYS A 117 4.57 -4.83 18.37
N PRO A 118 4.79 -3.51 18.23
CA PRO A 118 6.10 -2.98 17.86
C PRO A 118 7.12 -3.27 18.97
N LEU A 119 8.31 -3.72 18.59
CA LEU A 119 9.40 -4.09 19.50
C LEU A 119 10.55 -3.07 19.48
N ALA A 120 10.89 -2.56 18.30
CA ALA A 120 11.94 -1.58 18.11
C ALA A 120 11.73 -0.78 16.81
N ILE A 121 12.24 0.45 16.79
CA ILE A 121 12.41 1.28 15.61
C ILE A 121 13.87 1.68 15.50
N GLU A 122 14.51 1.30 14.41
CA GLU A 122 15.84 1.77 14.04
C GLU A 122 15.69 3.00 13.13
N LEU A 123 16.39 4.09 13.48
CA LEU A 123 16.48 5.31 12.68
C LEU A 123 17.90 5.46 12.16
N SER A 124 18.09 5.25 10.87
CA SER A 124 19.40 5.24 10.21
C SER A 124 19.64 6.53 9.42
N LEU A 125 20.86 7.05 9.47
CA LEU A 125 21.37 8.13 8.61
C LEU A 125 22.57 7.62 7.79
N PRO A 126 22.84 8.18 6.60
CA PRO A 126 24.11 7.94 5.94
C PRO A 126 25.24 8.54 6.79
N HIS A 127 26.38 7.86 6.85
CA HIS A 127 27.55 8.33 7.59
C HIS A 127 28.01 9.71 7.09
N GLU A 128 28.39 10.63 7.99
CA GLU A 128 28.67 12.02 7.63
C GLU A 128 29.76 12.18 6.54
N ASP A 129 30.84 11.39 6.65
CA ASP A 129 31.99 11.41 5.74
C ASP A 129 31.75 10.81 4.33
N GLY A 130 30.66 10.08 4.09
CA GLY A 130 30.41 9.42 2.81
C GLY A 130 29.43 8.27 2.91
N ASP A 131 28.68 8.01 1.83
CA ASP A 131 27.67 6.92 1.81
C ASP A 131 28.35 5.55 1.87
N GLU A 132 29.56 5.42 1.31
CA GLU A 132 30.36 4.19 1.31
C GLU A 132 30.87 3.76 2.69
N ARG A 133 30.66 4.59 3.72
CA ARG A 133 31.09 4.34 5.10
C ARG A 133 30.01 3.65 5.95
N GLY A 134 28.85 3.34 5.38
CA GLY A 134 27.77 2.66 6.08
C GLY A 134 26.72 3.60 6.67
N ALA A 135 25.78 3.02 7.41
CA ALA A 135 24.78 3.74 8.16
C ALA A 135 25.26 4.08 9.58
N VAL A 136 24.81 5.23 10.11
CA VAL A 136 24.84 5.54 11.54
C VAL A 136 23.41 5.44 12.05
N SER A 137 23.18 4.48 12.93
CA SER A 137 21.83 4.10 13.37
C SER A 137 21.65 4.29 14.87
N GLU A 138 20.41 4.63 15.25
CA GLU A 138 19.96 4.63 16.63
C GLU A 138 18.71 3.75 16.77
N VAL A 139 18.71 2.91 17.80
CA VAL A 139 17.61 1.99 18.08
C VAL A 139 16.77 2.51 19.25
N PHE A 140 15.46 2.59 19.04
CA PHE A 140 14.48 3.02 20.03
C PHE A 140 13.54 1.84 20.33
N THR A 141 13.26 1.59 21.60
CA THR A 141 12.33 0.54 22.05
C THR A 141 11.16 1.16 22.80
N PRO A 142 9.98 0.51 22.85
CA PRO A 142 8.83 0.97 23.64
C PRO A 142 9.20 1.34 25.07
N PHE A 143 8.64 2.44 25.55
CA PHE A 143 8.81 2.95 26.91
C PHE A 143 7.57 3.73 27.33
N ASP A 144 7.05 3.49 28.53
CA ASP A 144 5.73 4.01 28.92
C ASP A 144 5.78 5.35 29.68
N GLU A 145 6.91 5.68 30.32
CA GLU A 145 6.97 6.80 31.27
C GLU A 145 8.01 7.88 30.92
N GLY A 146 7.78 9.09 31.46
CA GLY A 146 8.71 10.21 31.39
C GLY A 146 9.10 10.62 29.96
N ILE A 147 10.34 11.07 29.80
CA ILE A 147 10.86 11.47 28.48
C ILE A 147 11.01 10.28 27.52
N GLY A 148 11.18 9.05 28.04
CA GLY A 148 11.32 7.86 27.23
C GLY A 148 10.10 7.59 26.35
N SER A 149 8.89 7.78 26.88
CA SER A 149 7.66 7.64 26.09
C SER A 149 7.52 8.71 25.01
N SER A 150 8.01 9.92 25.28
CA SER A 150 8.01 11.02 24.30
C SER A 150 9.02 10.77 23.17
N ILE A 151 10.19 10.21 23.48
CA ILE A 151 11.18 9.77 22.49
C ILE A 151 10.63 8.63 21.63
N TRP A 152 9.98 7.64 22.26
CA TRP A 152 9.33 6.54 21.54
C TRP A 152 8.23 7.03 20.60
N GLN A 153 7.41 7.97 21.05
CA GLN A 153 6.38 8.58 20.22
C GLN A 153 6.97 9.34 19.02
N LEU A 154 8.12 10.00 19.18
CA LEU A 154 8.84 10.61 18.06
C LEU A 154 9.41 9.55 17.10
N ALA A 155 9.96 8.44 17.62
CA ALA A 155 10.46 7.35 16.78
C ALA A 155 9.36 6.77 15.88
N LYS A 156 8.16 6.54 16.44
CA LYS A 156 6.96 6.15 15.67
C LYS A 156 6.59 7.19 14.61
N ALA A 157 6.68 8.49 14.94
CA ALA A 157 6.40 9.55 13.97
C ALA A 157 7.40 9.55 12.81
N TYR A 158 8.69 9.32 13.03
CA TYR A 158 9.66 9.22 11.93
C TYR A 158 9.39 8.00 11.03
N ALA A 159 9.07 6.84 11.62
CA ALA A 159 8.65 5.67 10.87
C ALA A 159 7.36 5.93 10.06
N ALA A 160 6.38 6.65 10.65
CA ALA A 160 5.16 7.04 9.97
C ALA A 160 5.38 8.10 8.86
N VAL A 161 6.40 8.97 8.98
CA VAL A 161 6.83 9.86 7.89
C VAL A 161 7.37 9.08 6.70
N ASN A 162 8.24 8.09 6.97
CA ASN A 162 8.76 7.20 5.92
C ASN A 162 7.60 6.46 5.22
N ASP A 163 6.70 5.87 6.01
CA ASP A 163 5.57 5.12 5.49
C ASP A 163 4.56 6.01 4.72
N SER A 164 4.31 7.24 5.17
CA SER A 164 3.44 8.18 4.44
C SER A 164 4.02 8.60 3.10
N GLY A 165 5.34 8.84 3.02
CA GLY A 165 5.97 9.16 1.75
C GLY A 165 6.04 7.96 0.81
N TYR A 166 6.34 6.76 1.33
CA TYR A 166 6.33 5.53 0.55
C TYR A 166 4.92 5.18 0.06
N HIS A 167 3.91 5.31 0.93
CA HIS A 167 2.49 5.14 0.59
C HIS A 167 2.10 6.01 -0.61
N GLN A 168 2.26 7.33 -0.48
CA GLN A 168 1.81 8.28 -1.50
C GLN A 168 2.53 8.07 -2.84
N LEU A 169 3.84 7.85 -2.79
CA LEU A 169 4.69 7.84 -3.97
C LEU A 169 4.73 6.47 -4.65
N ILE A 170 4.71 5.39 -3.87
CA ILE A 170 5.00 4.04 -4.35
C ILE A 170 3.74 3.18 -4.31
N SER A 171 3.16 2.94 -3.13
CA SER A 171 1.98 2.08 -3.00
C SER A 171 0.79 2.65 -3.78
N HIS A 172 0.61 3.97 -3.74
CA HIS A 172 -0.47 4.68 -4.41
C HIS A 172 -0.07 5.12 -5.82
N TRP A 173 0.73 6.19 -5.97
CA TRP A 173 1.05 6.74 -7.28
C TRP A 173 1.70 5.73 -8.24
N LEU A 174 2.83 5.12 -7.88
CA LEU A 174 3.56 4.24 -8.79
C LEU A 174 2.75 2.96 -9.09
N ASN A 175 2.40 2.22 -8.05
CA ASN A 175 1.85 0.86 -8.18
C ASN A 175 0.36 0.82 -8.57
N THR A 176 -0.30 1.97 -8.71
CA THR A 176 -1.65 2.04 -9.29
C THR A 176 -1.70 3.02 -10.47
N HIS A 177 -1.70 4.33 -10.22
CA HIS A 177 -1.87 5.37 -11.24
C HIS A 177 -0.88 5.24 -12.40
N ALA A 178 0.42 5.25 -12.11
CA ALA A 178 1.46 5.32 -13.14
C ALA A 178 1.58 4.01 -13.92
N VAL A 179 1.50 2.86 -13.24
CA VAL A 179 1.65 1.56 -13.91
C VAL A 179 0.44 1.19 -14.77
N ILE A 180 -0.76 1.68 -14.47
CA ILE A 180 -1.96 1.35 -15.27
C ILE A 180 -2.09 2.18 -16.55
N GLU A 181 -1.66 3.45 -16.56
CA GLU A 181 -1.82 4.32 -17.73
C GLU A 181 -1.29 3.72 -19.06
N PRO A 182 -0.12 3.04 -19.10
CA PRO A 182 0.34 2.33 -20.29
C PRO A 182 -0.63 1.26 -20.83
N PHE A 183 -1.30 0.51 -19.97
CA PHE A 183 -2.30 -0.50 -20.36
C PHE A 183 -3.46 0.15 -21.09
N ILE A 184 -3.92 1.31 -20.60
CA ILE A 184 -5.02 2.07 -21.19
C ILE A 184 -4.64 2.56 -22.58
N ILE A 185 -3.44 3.13 -22.72
CA ILE A 185 -2.96 3.69 -23.99
C ILE A 185 -2.83 2.59 -25.04
N ALA A 186 -2.15 1.48 -24.71
CA ALA A 186 -1.98 0.36 -25.63
C ALA A 186 -3.34 -0.27 -26.00
N MET A 187 -4.24 -0.45 -25.03
CA MET A 187 -5.57 -1.04 -25.27
C MET A 187 -6.36 -0.21 -26.29
N ASN A 188 -6.42 1.11 -26.12
CA ASN A 188 -7.17 1.99 -27.05
C ASN A 188 -6.52 2.10 -28.44
N ARG A 189 -5.23 1.79 -28.56
CA ARG A 189 -4.50 1.84 -29.84
C ARG A 189 -4.58 0.54 -30.63
N GLN A 190 -4.65 -0.60 -29.93
CA GLN A 190 -4.49 -1.92 -30.54
C GLN A 190 -5.76 -2.77 -30.52
N LEU A 191 -6.67 -2.56 -29.57
CA LEU A 191 -7.92 -3.31 -29.49
C LEU A 191 -9.10 -2.49 -30.01
N SER A 192 -9.87 -3.05 -30.93
CA SER A 192 -11.15 -2.48 -31.36
C SER A 192 -12.11 -2.36 -30.19
N MET A 193 -13.03 -1.38 -30.23
CA MET A 193 -14.13 -1.28 -29.24
C MET A 193 -15.04 -2.54 -29.26
N LEU A 194 -15.01 -3.31 -30.34
CA LEU A 194 -15.74 -4.58 -30.46
C LEU A 194 -14.98 -5.76 -29.83
N HIS A 195 -13.68 -5.62 -29.58
CA HIS A 195 -12.81 -6.67 -29.07
C HIS A 195 -13.25 -7.09 -27.65
N PRO A 196 -13.35 -8.39 -27.33
CA PRO A 196 -13.81 -8.84 -26.01
C PRO A 196 -12.93 -8.31 -24.86
N ILE A 197 -11.61 -8.33 -25.02
CA ILE A 197 -10.70 -7.80 -23.98
C ILE A 197 -10.81 -6.27 -23.83
N TYR A 198 -11.14 -5.53 -24.89
CA TYR A 198 -11.45 -4.11 -24.74
C TYR A 198 -12.71 -3.93 -23.88
N LYS A 199 -13.78 -4.68 -24.16
CA LYS A 199 -15.02 -4.61 -23.37
C LYS A 199 -14.84 -5.01 -21.91
N LEU A 200 -13.99 -6.01 -21.65
CA LEU A 200 -13.65 -6.46 -20.29
C LEU A 200 -12.91 -5.37 -19.51
N LEU A 201 -11.88 -4.77 -20.09
CA LEU A 201 -10.97 -3.87 -19.37
C LEU A 201 -11.41 -2.40 -19.37
N LYS A 202 -12.18 -1.97 -20.38
CA LYS A 202 -12.60 -0.56 -20.52
C LYS A 202 -13.27 0.04 -19.27
N PRO A 203 -14.19 -0.66 -18.56
CA PRO A 203 -14.78 -0.14 -17.32
C PRO A 203 -13.73 0.19 -16.25
N HIS A 204 -12.62 -0.56 -16.23
CA HIS A 204 -11.56 -0.43 -15.23
C HIS A 204 -10.56 0.69 -15.53
N PHE A 205 -10.78 1.45 -16.61
CA PHE A 205 -9.91 2.54 -17.04
C PHE A 205 -10.62 3.90 -17.07
N ARG A 206 -11.82 3.98 -16.49
CA ARG A 206 -12.57 5.23 -16.40
C ARG A 206 -11.76 6.27 -15.62
N ASP A 207 -11.70 7.47 -16.18
CA ASP A 207 -11.06 8.67 -15.61
C ASP A 207 -9.55 8.60 -15.28
N THR A 208 -8.91 7.43 -15.34
CA THR A 208 -7.49 7.25 -14.99
C THR A 208 -6.53 8.15 -15.77
N ILE A 209 -6.65 8.24 -17.11
CA ILE A 209 -5.81 9.16 -17.89
C ILE A 209 -6.09 10.63 -17.52
N HIS A 210 -7.35 10.96 -17.23
CA HIS A 210 -7.74 12.32 -16.88
C HIS A 210 -7.12 12.75 -15.55
N ILE A 211 -7.29 11.94 -14.50
CA ILE A 211 -6.73 12.23 -13.18
C ILE A 211 -5.21 12.21 -13.21
N ASN A 212 -4.57 11.29 -13.95
CA ASN A 212 -3.12 11.28 -14.09
C ASN A 212 -2.58 12.52 -14.81
N ALA A 213 -3.30 13.01 -15.84
CA ALA A 213 -2.93 14.25 -16.52
C ALA A 213 -3.02 15.46 -15.58
N LEU A 214 -4.07 15.55 -14.76
CA LEU A 214 -4.18 16.57 -13.73
C LEU A 214 -3.06 16.43 -12.69
N ALA A 215 -2.79 15.21 -12.21
CA ALA A 215 -1.71 14.96 -11.27
C ALA A 215 -0.36 15.45 -11.81
N ARG A 216 -0.03 15.14 -13.07
CA ARG A 216 1.17 15.66 -13.75
C ARG A 216 1.23 17.19 -13.82
N GLN A 217 0.08 17.86 -13.87
CA GLN A 217 0.01 19.31 -14.00
C GLN A 217 0.08 20.04 -12.65
N ILE A 218 -0.55 19.51 -11.60
CA ILE A 218 -0.76 20.23 -10.33
C ILE A 218 -0.20 19.52 -9.08
N LEU A 219 -0.08 18.19 -9.11
CA LEU A 219 0.27 17.39 -7.94
C LEU A 219 1.76 17.05 -7.92
N ILE A 220 2.23 16.35 -8.95
CA ILE A 220 3.57 15.75 -9.02
C ILE A 220 4.57 16.55 -9.86
N ASN A 221 4.15 17.71 -10.37
CA ASN A 221 5.06 18.63 -11.07
C ASN A 221 6.07 19.26 -10.12
N ALA A 222 7.16 19.80 -10.69
CA ALA A 222 8.13 20.58 -9.95
C ALA A 222 7.45 21.76 -9.21
N GLY A 223 7.68 21.84 -7.91
CA GLY A 223 7.03 22.82 -7.03
C GLY A 223 5.52 22.61 -6.84
N GLY A 224 4.97 21.47 -7.27
CA GLY A 224 3.58 21.06 -7.09
C GLY A 224 3.23 20.69 -5.65
N VAL A 225 2.02 20.19 -5.43
CA VAL A 225 1.53 19.91 -4.07
C VAL A 225 2.34 18.80 -3.40
N LEU A 226 2.65 17.70 -4.10
CA LEU A 226 3.38 16.56 -3.53
C LEU A 226 4.76 16.99 -3.02
N GLU A 227 5.56 17.68 -3.85
CA GLU A 227 6.89 18.15 -3.44
C GLU A 227 6.87 19.10 -2.23
N ARG A 228 5.74 19.76 -1.98
CA ARG A 228 5.59 20.68 -0.83
C ARG A 228 5.08 19.98 0.42
N THR A 229 4.43 18.83 0.32
CA THR A 229 3.69 18.23 1.45
C THR A 229 4.23 16.88 1.90
N VAL A 230 5.11 16.22 1.15
CA VAL A 230 5.76 14.96 1.57
C VAL A 230 7.29 15.07 1.65
N PHE A 231 7.89 14.25 2.52
CA PHE A 231 9.31 14.34 2.88
C PHE A 231 10.31 14.27 1.71
N PRO A 232 10.07 13.50 0.61
CA PRO A 232 11.05 13.42 -0.47
C PRO A 232 11.25 14.74 -1.23
N ALA A 233 10.31 15.68 -1.10
CA ALA A 233 10.33 16.97 -1.76
C ALA A 233 10.63 16.83 -3.27
N ARG A 234 11.55 17.64 -3.81
CA ARG A 234 11.98 17.62 -5.22
C ARG A 234 12.62 16.31 -5.71
N TYR A 235 12.88 15.36 -4.82
CA TYR A 235 13.45 14.05 -5.17
C TYR A 235 12.38 12.97 -5.34
N ALA A 236 11.10 13.29 -5.10
CA ALA A 236 10.00 12.33 -5.13
C ALA A 236 9.91 11.54 -6.45
N MET A 237 9.81 12.22 -7.59
CA MET A 237 9.61 11.53 -8.87
C MET A 237 10.83 10.71 -9.30
N GLU A 238 12.04 11.19 -9.01
CA GLU A 238 13.28 10.44 -9.25
C GLU A 238 13.34 9.16 -8.40
N MET A 239 12.99 9.26 -7.12
CA MET A 239 12.93 8.13 -6.20
C MET A 239 11.91 7.08 -6.65
N SER A 240 10.73 7.51 -7.10
CA SER A 240 9.71 6.62 -7.69
C SER A 240 10.24 5.88 -8.91
N ALA A 241 10.91 6.57 -9.84
CA ALA A 241 11.49 5.97 -11.03
C ALA A 241 12.62 4.97 -10.71
N VAL A 242 13.43 5.22 -9.68
CA VAL A 242 14.45 4.25 -9.24
C VAL A 242 13.82 3.01 -8.62
N ILE A 243 12.77 3.16 -7.81
CA ILE A 243 12.05 2.03 -7.22
C ILE A 243 11.33 1.20 -8.28
N TYR A 244 10.79 1.84 -9.33
CA TYR A 244 10.15 1.18 -10.47
C TYR A 244 11.06 0.13 -11.16
N LYS A 245 12.38 0.27 -11.10
CA LYS A 245 13.31 -0.73 -11.66
C LYS A 245 13.14 -2.13 -11.08
N ASN A 246 12.60 -2.24 -9.87
CA ASN A 246 12.33 -3.51 -9.20
C ASN A 246 10.83 -3.88 -9.23
N TRP A 247 10.01 -3.14 -9.97
CA TRP A 247 8.61 -3.47 -10.15
C TRP A 247 8.48 -4.70 -11.05
N ASN A 248 7.56 -5.58 -10.70
CA ASN A 248 7.27 -6.80 -11.44
C ASN A 248 5.76 -6.97 -11.54
N PHE A 249 5.24 -7.03 -12.77
CA PHE A 249 3.81 -7.11 -13.05
C PHE A 249 3.16 -8.33 -12.39
N THR A 250 3.80 -9.50 -12.50
CA THR A 250 3.25 -10.77 -11.98
C THR A 250 3.19 -10.80 -10.45
N GLU A 251 4.08 -10.05 -9.79
CA GLU A 251 4.06 -9.89 -8.34
C GLU A 251 3.02 -8.89 -7.83
N GLN A 252 2.30 -8.21 -8.73
CA GLN A 252 1.14 -7.38 -8.34
C GLN A 252 -0.13 -8.21 -8.12
N ALA A 253 -0.11 -9.51 -8.46
CA ALA A 253 -1.15 -10.43 -8.05
C ALA A 253 -1.17 -10.57 -6.52
N LEU A 254 -2.31 -10.33 -5.88
CA LEU A 254 -2.39 -10.36 -4.41
C LEU A 254 -1.84 -11.66 -3.80
N PRO A 255 -2.19 -12.86 -4.30
CA PRO A 255 -1.59 -14.11 -3.81
C PRO A 255 -0.06 -14.11 -3.85
N GLN A 256 0.52 -13.64 -4.96
CA GLN A 256 1.96 -13.64 -5.17
C GLN A 256 2.66 -12.59 -4.30
N ASP A 257 2.06 -11.41 -4.11
CA ASP A 257 2.55 -10.39 -3.19
C ASP A 257 2.58 -10.91 -1.73
N LEU A 258 1.51 -11.55 -1.28
CA LEU A 258 1.43 -12.10 0.08
C LEU A 258 2.50 -13.17 0.32
N ILE A 259 2.75 -14.06 -0.65
CA ILE A 259 3.83 -15.04 -0.58
C ILE A 259 5.20 -14.34 -0.57
N LYS A 260 5.42 -13.39 -1.48
CA LYS A 260 6.69 -12.65 -1.61
C LYS A 260 7.06 -11.92 -0.32
N ARG A 261 6.09 -11.29 0.33
CA ARG A 261 6.28 -10.62 1.63
C ARG A 261 6.37 -11.60 2.80
N GLY A 262 6.16 -12.89 2.56
CA GLY A 262 6.17 -13.93 3.59
C GLY A 262 4.97 -13.84 4.54
N ILE A 263 3.86 -13.25 4.09
CA ILE A 263 2.60 -13.14 4.83
C ILE A 263 1.74 -14.39 4.66
N ALA A 264 1.91 -15.11 3.55
CA ALA A 264 1.17 -16.33 3.26
C ALA A 264 2.10 -17.44 2.77
N VAL A 265 1.65 -18.68 2.93
CA VAL A 265 2.26 -19.86 2.29
C VAL A 265 1.23 -20.56 1.41
N PRO A 266 1.64 -21.16 0.27
CA PRO A 266 0.76 -22.00 -0.52
C PRO A 266 0.17 -23.15 0.30
N ASP A 267 -1.16 -23.28 0.28
CA ASP A 267 -1.88 -24.36 0.93
C ASP A 267 -3.14 -24.70 0.12
N PRO A 268 -3.14 -25.76 -0.70
CA PRO A 268 -4.28 -26.14 -1.52
C PRO A 268 -5.54 -26.53 -0.74
N THR A 269 -5.44 -26.71 0.59
CA THR A 269 -6.57 -27.07 1.45
C THR A 269 -7.30 -25.84 2.00
N GLU A 270 -6.65 -24.69 1.98
CA GLU A 270 -7.23 -23.42 2.44
C GLU A 270 -8.05 -22.74 1.33
N PRO A 271 -9.04 -21.90 1.70
CA PRO A 271 -9.69 -21.00 0.76
C PRO A 271 -8.64 -20.19 -0.02
N HIS A 272 -8.82 -20.06 -1.32
CA HIS A 272 -7.91 -19.32 -2.21
C HIS A 272 -6.51 -19.94 -2.38
N GLY A 273 -6.29 -21.17 -1.87
CA GLY A 273 -5.02 -21.89 -2.04
C GLY A 273 -3.86 -21.34 -1.20
N LEU A 274 -4.15 -20.53 -0.18
CA LEU A 274 -3.17 -19.85 0.66
C LEU A 274 -3.53 -19.91 2.13
N ARG A 275 -2.54 -20.18 2.98
CA ARG A 275 -2.66 -20.01 4.42
C ARG A 275 -1.94 -18.73 4.86
N LEU A 276 -2.69 -17.79 5.44
CA LEU A 276 -2.12 -16.58 6.04
C LEU A 276 -1.37 -16.91 7.33
N LEU A 277 -0.23 -16.24 7.56
CA LEU A 277 0.54 -16.33 8.80
C LEU A 277 0.05 -15.32 9.86
N ILE A 278 -0.65 -14.28 9.42
CA ILE A 278 -1.47 -13.41 10.27
C ILE A 278 -2.92 -13.68 9.87
N GLU A 279 -3.63 -14.50 10.65
CA GLU A 279 -4.98 -14.95 10.31
C GLU A 279 -5.96 -13.78 10.18
N ASP A 280 -5.92 -12.82 11.11
CA ASP A 280 -6.71 -11.60 11.05
C ASP A 280 -5.90 -10.44 10.47
N TYR A 281 -5.48 -10.54 9.21
CA TYR A 281 -4.93 -9.44 8.42
C TYR A 281 -6.04 -8.87 7.52
N PRO A 282 -6.73 -7.78 7.91
CA PRO A 282 -7.97 -7.36 7.25
C PRO A 282 -7.82 -7.11 5.74
N PHE A 283 -6.78 -6.40 5.31
CA PHE A 283 -6.49 -6.20 3.88
C PHE A 283 -6.31 -7.52 3.12
N ALA A 284 -5.53 -8.45 3.66
CA ALA A 284 -5.24 -9.71 2.98
C ALA A 284 -6.48 -10.63 2.93
N VAL A 285 -7.20 -10.75 4.05
CA VAL A 285 -8.41 -11.59 4.15
C VAL A 285 -9.49 -11.08 3.22
N ASP A 286 -9.81 -9.79 3.29
CA ASP A 286 -10.87 -9.22 2.44
C ASP A 286 -10.42 -9.16 0.97
N GLY A 287 -9.14 -8.85 0.73
CA GLY A 287 -8.56 -8.76 -0.61
C GLY A 287 -8.56 -10.11 -1.35
N LEU A 288 -8.29 -11.23 -0.67
CA LEU A 288 -8.30 -12.56 -1.30
C LEU A 288 -9.69 -12.97 -1.80
N GLU A 289 -10.75 -12.55 -1.10
CA GLU A 289 -12.12 -12.78 -1.58
C GLU A 289 -12.43 -11.96 -2.83
N ILE A 290 -12.05 -10.68 -2.84
CA ILE A 290 -12.22 -9.80 -4.02
C ILE A 290 -11.40 -10.31 -5.20
N TRP A 291 -10.12 -10.65 -4.98
CA TRP A 291 -9.23 -11.23 -5.99
C TRP A 291 -9.86 -12.47 -6.63
N SER A 292 -10.37 -13.39 -5.81
CA SER A 292 -10.95 -14.65 -6.30
C SER A 292 -12.23 -14.43 -7.08
N ALA A 293 -13.07 -13.47 -6.67
CA ALA A 293 -14.25 -13.10 -7.43
C ALA A 293 -13.88 -12.53 -8.81
N ILE A 294 -12.85 -11.68 -8.88
CA ILE A 294 -12.33 -11.14 -10.14
C ILE A 294 -11.76 -12.27 -11.01
N GLU A 295 -10.97 -13.19 -10.44
CA GLU A 295 -10.37 -14.30 -11.18
C GLU A 295 -11.44 -15.22 -11.80
N VAL A 296 -12.48 -15.57 -11.04
CA VAL A 296 -13.61 -16.38 -11.54
C VAL A 296 -14.33 -15.65 -12.68
N TRP A 297 -14.62 -14.36 -12.50
CA TRP A 297 -15.25 -13.52 -13.54
C TRP A 297 -14.42 -13.50 -14.83
N VAL A 298 -13.14 -13.17 -14.73
CA VAL A 298 -12.23 -13.08 -15.88
C VAL A 298 -12.07 -14.43 -16.55
N LYS A 299 -11.99 -15.51 -15.78
CA LYS A 299 -11.89 -16.88 -16.29
C LYS A 299 -13.11 -17.27 -17.10
N GLU A 300 -14.32 -17.08 -16.57
CA GLU A 300 -15.56 -17.38 -17.30
C GLU A 300 -15.66 -16.54 -18.59
N TYR A 301 -15.39 -15.23 -18.50
CA TYR A 301 -15.41 -14.32 -19.64
C TYR A 301 -14.41 -14.71 -20.74
N CYS A 302 -13.14 -14.91 -20.38
CA CYS A 302 -12.09 -15.23 -21.35
C CYS A 302 -12.28 -16.62 -21.95
N SER A 303 -12.76 -17.59 -21.17
CA SER A 303 -12.99 -18.96 -21.66
C SER A 303 -14.08 -19.03 -22.74
N PHE A 304 -15.05 -18.11 -22.70
CA PHE A 304 -16.08 -18.00 -23.73
C PHE A 304 -15.51 -17.53 -25.08
N TYR A 305 -14.70 -16.46 -25.10
CA TYR A 305 -14.15 -15.91 -26.34
C TYR A 305 -12.91 -16.65 -26.85
N TYR A 306 -12.11 -17.23 -25.95
CA TYR A 306 -10.85 -17.91 -26.25
C TYR A 306 -10.85 -19.34 -25.70
N PRO A 307 -11.61 -20.28 -26.28
CA PRO A 307 -11.73 -21.64 -25.75
C PRO A 307 -10.43 -22.46 -25.84
N THR A 308 -9.44 -22.02 -26.62
CA THR A 308 -8.14 -22.70 -26.78
C THR A 308 -7.00 -21.69 -26.89
N ASP A 309 -5.78 -22.14 -26.61
CA ASP A 309 -4.56 -21.32 -26.73
C ASP A 309 -4.31 -20.85 -28.17
N GLU A 310 -4.70 -21.64 -29.18
CA GLU A 310 -4.56 -21.24 -30.59
C GLU A 310 -5.39 -19.99 -30.93
N LYS A 311 -6.51 -19.76 -30.23
CA LYS A 311 -7.30 -18.54 -30.40
C LYS A 311 -6.59 -17.31 -29.85
N ILE A 312 -5.82 -17.45 -28.78
CA ILE A 312 -4.96 -16.39 -28.22
C ILE A 312 -3.82 -16.07 -29.19
N GLN A 313 -3.15 -17.12 -29.68
CA GLN A 313 -2.02 -16.99 -30.62
C GLN A 313 -2.44 -16.38 -31.96
N GLY A 314 -3.64 -16.72 -32.44
CA GLY A 314 -4.19 -16.22 -33.69
C GLY A 314 -4.82 -14.82 -33.62
N ASP A 315 -4.94 -14.22 -32.44
CA ASP A 315 -5.54 -12.89 -32.26
C ASP A 315 -4.51 -11.77 -32.43
N SER A 316 -4.47 -11.18 -33.63
CA SER A 316 -3.49 -10.14 -33.94
C SER A 316 -3.67 -8.85 -33.14
N GLU A 317 -4.90 -8.50 -32.74
CA GLU A 317 -5.14 -7.29 -31.93
C GLU A 317 -4.58 -7.52 -30.52
N LEU A 318 -4.89 -8.68 -29.92
CA LEU A 318 -4.39 -9.06 -28.60
C LEU A 318 -2.85 -9.14 -28.56
N GLN A 319 -2.22 -9.78 -29.56
CA GLN A 319 -0.76 -9.86 -29.65
C GLN A 319 -0.12 -8.47 -29.80
N SER A 320 -0.72 -7.60 -30.61
CA SER A 320 -0.22 -6.23 -30.82
C SER A 320 -0.37 -5.37 -29.57
N TRP A 321 -1.50 -5.49 -28.86
CA TRP A 321 -1.74 -4.83 -27.58
C TRP A 321 -0.68 -5.19 -26.56
N TRP A 322 -0.45 -6.49 -26.36
CA TRP A 322 0.50 -6.96 -25.35
C TRP A 322 1.95 -6.61 -25.72
N THR A 323 2.29 -6.68 -27.01
CA THR A 323 3.61 -6.30 -27.52
C THR A 323 3.87 -4.80 -27.32
N GLU A 324 2.95 -3.92 -27.72
CA GLU A 324 3.11 -2.47 -27.54
C GLU A 324 3.15 -2.09 -26.06
N LEU A 325 2.30 -2.70 -25.22
CA LEU A 325 2.34 -2.50 -23.78
C LEU A 325 3.72 -2.82 -23.20
N ARG A 326 4.29 -3.99 -23.50
CA ARG A 326 5.59 -4.41 -22.96
C ARG A 326 6.74 -3.58 -23.53
N GLU A 327 6.78 -3.40 -24.85
CA GLU A 327 7.95 -2.83 -25.54
C GLU A 327 7.96 -1.30 -25.57
N VAL A 328 6.80 -0.67 -25.44
CA VAL A 328 6.65 0.79 -25.44
C VAL A 328 6.10 1.28 -24.11
N GLY A 329 4.97 0.76 -23.66
CA GLY A 329 4.28 1.22 -22.45
C GLY A 329 5.12 1.08 -21.18
N HIS A 330 5.67 -0.11 -20.96
CA HIS A 330 6.64 -0.44 -19.92
C HIS A 330 8.01 -0.75 -20.53
N GLY A 331 8.39 -0.01 -21.57
CA GLY A 331 9.56 -0.30 -22.41
C GLY A 331 10.90 -0.38 -21.65
N ASP A 332 11.01 0.30 -20.51
CA ASP A 332 12.21 0.25 -19.65
C ASP A 332 12.42 -1.11 -18.97
N LEU A 333 11.36 -1.91 -18.84
CA LEU A 333 11.37 -3.26 -18.26
C LEU A 333 11.02 -4.35 -19.28
N LYS A 334 11.05 -4.05 -20.59
CA LYS A 334 10.57 -4.97 -21.64
C LYS A 334 11.32 -6.31 -21.70
N ASP A 335 12.59 -6.31 -21.28
CA ASP A 335 13.50 -7.45 -21.36
C ASP A 335 13.45 -8.32 -20.09
N GLU A 336 12.64 -7.92 -19.10
CA GLU A 336 12.46 -8.69 -17.87
C GLU A 336 11.75 -10.04 -18.14
N PRO A 337 12.25 -11.15 -17.58
CA PRO A 337 11.79 -12.49 -17.94
C PRO A 337 10.40 -12.85 -17.38
N TRP A 338 9.89 -12.06 -16.44
CA TRP A 338 8.60 -12.31 -15.77
C TRP A 338 7.40 -11.86 -16.60
N TRP A 339 7.58 -11.14 -17.71
CA TRP A 339 6.45 -10.78 -18.57
C TRP A 339 5.77 -12.04 -19.15
N PRO A 340 4.44 -12.20 -18.98
CA PRO A 340 3.68 -13.19 -19.72
C PRO A 340 3.96 -13.09 -21.22
N LYS A 341 4.02 -14.23 -21.91
CA LYS A 341 4.23 -14.24 -23.38
C LYS A 341 2.93 -13.99 -24.14
N MET A 342 1.79 -14.05 -23.45
CA MET A 342 0.45 -13.91 -24.02
C MET A 342 0.19 -14.93 -25.13
N GLN A 343 0.53 -16.20 -24.89
CA GLN A 343 0.36 -17.31 -25.84
C GLN A 343 -0.68 -18.32 -25.38
N THR A 344 -1.12 -18.24 -24.13
CA THR A 344 -2.07 -19.17 -23.53
C THR A 344 -3.25 -18.44 -22.89
N GLN A 345 -4.36 -19.15 -22.75
CA GLN A 345 -5.55 -18.64 -22.05
C GLN A 345 -5.23 -18.31 -20.59
N ALA A 346 -4.42 -19.13 -19.93
CA ALA A 346 -4.02 -18.92 -18.54
C ALA A 346 -3.25 -17.61 -18.35
N GLU A 347 -2.34 -17.27 -19.27
CA GLU A 347 -1.61 -15.99 -19.24
C GLU A 347 -2.55 -14.79 -19.42
N LEU A 348 -3.52 -14.88 -20.35
CA LEU A 348 -4.50 -13.81 -20.57
C LEU A 348 -5.37 -13.61 -19.33
N ILE A 349 -5.92 -14.69 -18.78
CA ILE A 349 -6.75 -14.64 -17.57
C ILE A 349 -5.97 -13.98 -16.43
N HIS A 350 -4.76 -14.47 -16.17
CA HIS A 350 -3.93 -13.95 -15.09
C HIS A 350 -3.58 -12.47 -15.28
N ALA A 351 -3.19 -12.06 -16.49
CA ALA A 351 -2.88 -10.66 -16.79
C ALA A 351 -4.12 -9.75 -16.60
N CYS A 352 -5.28 -10.14 -17.10
CA CYS A 352 -6.53 -9.39 -16.94
C CYS A 352 -6.94 -9.31 -15.46
N THR A 353 -6.82 -10.39 -14.68
CA THR A 353 -7.09 -10.38 -13.24
C THR A 353 -6.17 -9.40 -12.50
N ILE A 354 -4.88 -9.37 -12.81
CA ILE A 354 -3.93 -8.40 -12.22
C ILE A 354 -4.34 -6.96 -12.57
N ILE A 355 -4.64 -6.68 -13.85
CA ILE A 355 -5.02 -5.33 -14.30
C ILE A 355 -6.27 -4.85 -13.56
N ILE A 356 -7.31 -5.69 -13.49
CA ILE A 356 -8.56 -5.35 -12.80
C ILE A 356 -8.31 -5.17 -11.30
N TRP A 357 -7.51 -6.04 -10.68
CA TRP A 357 -7.14 -5.92 -9.27
C TRP A 357 -6.45 -4.59 -8.95
N ILE A 358 -5.43 -4.22 -9.74
CA ILE A 358 -4.69 -2.96 -9.56
C ILE A 358 -5.63 -1.77 -9.71
N ALA A 359 -6.43 -1.77 -10.78
CA ALA A 359 -7.28 -0.63 -11.13
C ALA A 359 -8.47 -0.44 -10.19
N SER A 360 -8.91 -1.51 -9.50
CA SER A 360 -10.06 -1.48 -8.59
C SER A 360 -9.63 -1.60 -7.12
N ALA A 361 -9.55 -2.83 -6.62
CA ALA A 361 -9.40 -3.13 -5.20
C ALA A 361 -8.08 -2.67 -4.59
N LEU A 362 -6.95 -2.81 -5.31
CA LEU A 362 -5.67 -2.32 -4.79
C LEU A 362 -5.68 -0.80 -4.64
N HIS A 363 -6.09 -0.07 -5.69
CA HIS A 363 -6.24 1.40 -5.63
C HIS A 363 -7.19 1.80 -4.50
N ALA A 364 -8.37 1.17 -4.41
CA ALA A 364 -9.34 1.49 -3.37
C ALA A 364 -8.74 1.34 -1.95
N ALA A 365 -8.03 0.23 -1.70
CA ALA A 365 -7.40 -0.07 -0.42
C ALA A 365 -6.32 0.94 0.00
N VAL A 366 -5.64 1.58 -0.97
CA VAL A 366 -4.59 2.57 -0.69
C VAL A 366 -5.03 4.02 -0.90
N ASN A 367 -6.24 4.26 -1.44
CA ASN A 367 -6.74 5.60 -1.76
C ASN A 367 -7.79 6.11 -0.76
N PHE A 368 -8.87 5.35 -0.53
CA PHE A 368 -10.04 5.86 0.22
C PHE A 368 -9.82 5.91 1.74
N GLY A 369 -8.71 5.34 2.22
CA GLY A 369 -8.25 5.47 3.60
C GLY A 369 -7.45 6.74 3.89
N GLN A 370 -7.11 7.56 2.88
CA GLN A 370 -6.23 8.72 3.07
C GLN A 370 -6.81 9.73 4.06
N TYR A 371 -8.00 10.28 3.84
CA TYR A 371 -8.59 11.21 4.82
C TYR A 371 -9.00 10.52 6.14
N PRO A 372 -9.64 9.33 6.14
CA PRO A 372 -10.02 8.64 7.38
C PRO A 372 -8.86 8.45 8.37
N TYR A 373 -7.69 8.02 7.89
CA TYR A 373 -6.50 7.78 8.72
C TYR A 373 -5.53 8.96 8.78
N ALA A 374 -5.28 9.63 7.65
CA ALA A 374 -4.28 10.69 7.53
C ALA A 374 -4.87 12.11 7.57
N GLY A 375 -6.18 12.28 7.69
CA GLY A 375 -6.81 13.60 7.92
C GLY A 375 -6.40 14.24 9.25
N TYR A 376 -5.84 13.44 10.17
CA TYR A 376 -5.18 13.92 11.39
C TYR A 376 -3.67 13.66 11.31
N LEU A 377 -2.92 14.66 10.83
CA LEU A 377 -1.47 14.53 10.54
C LEU A 377 -0.59 14.04 11.71
N PRO A 378 -0.92 14.25 13.00
CA PRO A 378 -0.16 13.61 14.06
C PRO A 378 -0.13 12.08 13.97
N ASN A 379 -1.20 11.46 13.46
CA ASN A 379 -1.26 10.02 13.21
C ASN A 379 -0.41 9.62 11.99
N ARG A 380 -0.58 10.33 10.87
CA ARG A 380 0.13 10.05 9.60
C ARG A 380 0.92 11.28 9.14
N PRO A 381 2.01 11.64 9.83
CA PRO A 381 2.82 12.78 9.45
C PRO A 381 3.49 12.53 8.09
N THR A 382 3.58 13.55 7.27
CA THR A 382 4.11 13.44 5.90
C THR A 382 5.52 14.04 5.75
N VAL A 383 5.94 14.87 6.71
CA VAL A 383 7.25 15.52 6.77
C VAL A 383 7.73 15.54 8.21
N SER A 384 9.02 15.30 8.42
CA SER A 384 9.73 15.64 9.66
C SER A 384 10.73 16.77 9.40
N ARG A 385 10.86 17.71 10.33
CA ARG A 385 11.59 18.99 10.17
C ARG A 385 12.78 19.15 11.12
N ARG A 386 12.90 18.25 12.10
CA ARG A 386 14.00 18.17 13.06
C ARG A 386 14.49 16.73 13.12
N PHE A 387 15.72 16.54 13.59
CA PHE A 387 16.20 15.24 14.00
C PHE A 387 15.77 14.93 15.44
N MET A 388 15.93 13.69 15.88
CA MET A 388 15.69 13.29 17.26
C MET A 388 16.48 14.20 18.23
N PRO A 389 15.84 14.85 19.22
CA PRO A 389 16.54 15.68 20.20
C PRO A 389 17.58 14.90 20.99
N LYS A 390 18.72 15.52 21.30
CA LYS A 390 19.82 14.90 22.05
C LYS A 390 19.90 15.43 23.49
N PRO A 391 20.26 14.61 24.48
CA PRO A 391 20.43 15.09 25.85
C PRO A 391 21.34 16.32 25.93
N GLY A 392 20.90 17.33 26.69
CA GLY A 392 21.62 18.60 26.85
C GLY A 392 21.34 19.67 25.78
N THR A 393 20.51 19.39 24.76
CA THR A 393 20.08 20.43 23.81
C THR A 393 18.78 21.12 24.26
N PRO A 394 18.50 22.35 23.77
CA PRO A 394 17.24 23.04 24.03
C PRO A 394 16.01 22.23 23.57
N GLU A 395 16.12 21.50 22.46
CA GLU A 395 15.02 20.67 21.93
C GLU A 395 14.71 19.48 22.85
N TYR A 396 15.71 18.92 23.54
CA TYR A 396 15.49 17.85 24.50
C TYR A 396 14.82 18.35 25.77
N ALA A 397 15.21 19.54 26.26
CA ALA A 397 14.53 20.21 27.36
C ALA A 397 13.08 20.61 26.99
N GLU A 398 12.83 20.99 25.73
CA GLU A 398 11.48 21.21 25.19
C GLU A 398 10.66 19.91 25.18
N LEU A 399 11.25 18.79 24.73
CA LEU A 399 10.58 17.47 24.76
C LEU A 399 10.22 17.04 26.18
N GLU A 400 11.08 17.30 27.15
CA GLU A 400 10.84 16.97 28.57
C GLU A 400 9.71 17.81 29.18
N SER A 401 9.71 19.11 28.90
CA SER A 401 8.77 20.07 29.52
C SER A 401 7.44 20.22 28.78
N ASN A 402 7.43 20.01 27.46
CA ASN A 402 6.25 20.16 26.61
C ASN A 402 6.33 19.21 25.39
N PRO A 403 6.09 17.90 25.60
CA PRO A 403 6.27 16.88 24.57
C PRO A 403 5.37 17.08 23.35
N ASP A 404 4.14 17.57 23.53
CA ASP A 404 3.23 17.86 22.42
C ASP A 404 3.75 19.00 21.53
N ALA A 405 4.32 20.05 22.12
CA ALA A 405 4.93 21.13 21.35
C ALA A 405 6.17 20.65 20.59
N ALA A 406 7.02 19.83 21.22
CA ALA A 406 8.17 19.23 20.57
C ALA A 406 7.76 18.33 19.40
N PHE A 407 6.72 17.50 19.60
CA PHE A 407 6.14 16.63 18.58
C PHE A 407 5.63 17.44 17.39
N LEU A 408 4.77 18.44 17.62
CA LEU A 408 4.20 19.30 16.57
C LEU A 408 5.25 20.15 15.86
N LYS A 409 6.34 20.53 16.53
CA LYS A 409 7.49 21.22 15.90
C LYS A 409 8.35 20.27 15.06
N THR A 410 8.29 18.97 15.33
CA THR A 410 9.04 17.95 14.59
C THR A 410 8.30 17.51 13.33
N ILE A 411 6.99 17.20 13.42
CA ILE A 411 6.21 16.69 12.28
C ILE A 411 5.75 17.82 11.32
N THR A 412 4.90 17.49 10.34
CA THR A 412 4.42 18.40 9.27
C THR A 412 3.97 19.76 9.81
N ALA A 413 4.48 20.85 9.21
CA ALA A 413 4.15 22.21 9.62
C ALA A 413 2.69 22.57 9.31
N GLN A 414 2.09 23.46 10.11
CA GLN A 414 0.67 23.81 9.99
C GLN A 414 0.20 24.17 8.58
N PHE A 415 0.95 24.97 7.83
CA PHE A 415 0.57 25.33 6.46
C PHE A 415 0.59 24.13 5.50
N GLN A 416 1.62 23.27 5.61
CA GLN A 416 1.72 22.03 4.83
C GLN A 416 0.59 21.06 5.21
N THR A 417 0.23 21.00 6.50
CA THR A 417 -0.91 20.23 7.00
C THR A 417 -2.21 20.68 6.35
N LEU A 418 -2.51 21.99 6.31
CA LEU A 418 -3.73 22.48 5.68
C LEU A 418 -3.80 22.08 4.20
N LEU A 419 -2.71 22.27 3.46
CA LEU A 419 -2.64 21.90 2.04
C LEU A 419 -2.79 20.38 1.85
N GLY A 420 -2.10 19.57 2.65
CA GLY A 420 -2.12 18.11 2.58
C GLY A 420 -3.49 17.52 2.95
N VAL A 421 -4.09 17.97 4.05
CA VAL A 421 -5.44 17.51 4.48
C VAL A 421 -6.48 17.85 3.43
N SER A 422 -6.49 19.09 2.92
CA SER A 422 -7.46 19.49 1.89
C SER A 422 -7.31 18.65 0.61
N LEU A 423 -6.09 18.26 0.23
CA LEU A 423 -5.87 17.38 -0.90
C LEU A 423 -6.45 15.98 -0.62
N ILE A 424 -6.04 15.31 0.45
CA ILE A 424 -6.50 13.94 0.73
C ILE A 424 -8.00 13.87 1.04
N GLU A 425 -8.60 14.96 1.52
CA GLU A 425 -10.05 15.08 1.64
C GLU A 425 -10.74 14.98 0.27
N ILE A 426 -10.17 15.58 -0.78
CA ILE A 426 -10.69 15.45 -2.14
C ILE A 426 -10.43 14.04 -2.66
N LEU A 427 -9.22 13.51 -2.48
CA LEU A 427 -8.81 12.22 -3.03
C LEU A 427 -9.55 11.02 -2.41
N SER A 428 -10.03 11.16 -1.18
CA SER A 428 -10.81 10.10 -0.50
C SER A 428 -12.31 10.16 -0.77
N ARG A 429 -12.80 11.03 -1.66
CA ARG A 429 -14.23 11.17 -1.95
C ARG A 429 -14.62 10.35 -3.17
N HIS A 430 -15.71 9.59 -3.03
CA HIS A 430 -16.41 9.04 -4.18
C HIS A 430 -17.28 10.13 -4.84
N SER A 431 -17.28 10.16 -6.17
CA SER A 431 -18.22 11.00 -6.92
C SER A 431 -19.63 10.40 -6.87
N THR A 432 -20.66 11.21 -7.10
CA THR A 432 -22.06 10.74 -7.14
C THR A 432 -22.37 9.88 -8.37
N ASP A 433 -21.53 9.96 -9.39
CA ASP A 433 -21.60 9.18 -10.62
C ASP A 433 -20.54 8.09 -10.67
N GLU A 434 -19.95 7.70 -9.52
CA GLU A 434 -19.00 6.60 -9.45
C GLU A 434 -19.65 5.28 -9.87
N ILE A 435 -18.87 4.39 -10.51
CA ILE A 435 -19.30 3.03 -10.87
C ILE A 435 -18.42 2.05 -10.11
N TYR A 436 -19.02 1.33 -9.16
CA TYR A 436 -18.31 0.38 -8.31
C TYR A 436 -18.07 -0.96 -9.02
N LEU A 437 -17.15 -1.75 -8.48
CA LEU A 437 -16.83 -3.09 -8.94
C LEU A 437 -18.09 -3.95 -8.90
N GLY A 438 -18.36 -4.68 -9.98
CA GLY A 438 -19.61 -5.43 -10.14
C GLY A 438 -20.80 -4.58 -10.57
N GLN A 439 -20.61 -3.30 -10.87
CA GLN A 439 -21.60 -2.44 -11.54
C GLN A 439 -21.19 -2.11 -12.97
N GLN A 440 -22.16 -1.74 -13.79
CA GLN A 440 -21.95 -1.30 -15.17
C GLN A 440 -22.69 -0.01 -15.47
N GLU A 441 -22.07 0.81 -16.32
CA GLU A 441 -22.66 2.05 -16.81
C GLU A 441 -23.86 1.79 -17.75
N SER A 442 -23.77 0.73 -18.57
CA SER A 442 -24.82 0.36 -19.52
C SER A 442 -25.11 -1.15 -19.48
N PRO A 443 -26.39 -1.57 -19.42
CA PRO A 443 -26.77 -2.98 -19.45
C PRO A 443 -26.52 -3.65 -20.81
N ASP A 444 -26.30 -2.87 -21.87
CA ASP A 444 -26.17 -3.35 -23.25
C ASP A 444 -24.72 -3.27 -23.78
N TRP A 445 -23.74 -3.31 -22.88
CA TRP A 445 -22.30 -3.32 -23.22
C TRP A 445 -21.89 -4.52 -24.11
N THR A 446 -22.68 -5.59 -24.10
CA THR A 446 -22.56 -6.71 -25.03
C THR A 446 -23.92 -7.34 -25.34
N ALA A 447 -24.02 -7.96 -26.51
CA ALA A 447 -25.18 -8.76 -26.93
C ALA A 447 -25.03 -10.25 -26.61
N ASP A 448 -23.85 -10.67 -26.12
CA ASP A 448 -23.56 -12.06 -25.80
C ASP A 448 -24.13 -12.41 -24.41
N ASP A 449 -25.08 -13.35 -24.36
CA ASP A 449 -25.78 -13.71 -23.12
C ASP A 449 -24.84 -14.30 -22.06
N HIS A 450 -23.91 -15.16 -22.46
CA HIS A 450 -23.05 -15.87 -21.51
C HIS A 450 -22.13 -14.94 -20.69
N PRO A 451 -21.41 -13.97 -21.32
CA PRO A 451 -20.71 -12.92 -20.58
C PRO A 451 -21.60 -12.06 -19.68
N ARG A 452 -22.86 -11.79 -20.05
CA ARG A 452 -23.80 -11.03 -19.20
C ARG A 452 -24.16 -11.83 -17.96
N GLU A 453 -24.52 -13.10 -18.12
CA GLU A 453 -24.84 -13.99 -17.00
C GLU A 453 -23.62 -14.20 -16.07
N ALA A 454 -22.42 -14.31 -16.63
CA ALA A 454 -21.19 -14.40 -15.85
C ALA A 454 -20.92 -13.10 -15.06
N PHE A 455 -21.25 -11.93 -15.62
CA PHE A 455 -21.15 -10.66 -14.90
C PHE A 455 -22.18 -10.57 -13.76
N GLU A 456 -23.41 -11.02 -13.99
CA GLU A 456 -24.44 -11.08 -12.93
C GLU A 456 -24.00 -11.96 -11.75
N ARG A 457 -23.36 -13.11 -12.04
CA ARG A 457 -22.77 -13.98 -10.99
C ARG A 457 -21.63 -13.27 -10.25
N PHE A 458 -20.79 -12.52 -10.95
CA PHE A 458 -19.73 -11.72 -10.34
C PHE A 458 -20.29 -10.64 -9.42
N SER A 459 -21.28 -9.88 -9.87
CA SER A 459 -21.97 -8.88 -9.05
C SER A 459 -22.62 -9.50 -7.82
N ALA A 460 -23.31 -10.64 -7.96
CA ALA A 460 -23.91 -11.35 -6.84
C ALA A 460 -22.85 -11.82 -5.82
N ALA A 461 -21.73 -12.37 -6.29
CA ALA A 461 -20.64 -12.78 -5.42
C ALA A 461 -20.05 -11.61 -4.61
N LEU A 462 -19.92 -10.42 -5.21
CA LEU A 462 -19.45 -9.22 -4.50
C LEU A 462 -20.44 -8.76 -3.42
N VAL A 463 -21.75 -8.87 -3.65
CA VAL A 463 -22.78 -8.58 -2.63
C VAL A 463 -22.72 -9.59 -1.47
N GLU A 464 -22.39 -10.85 -1.74
CA GLU A 464 -22.12 -11.82 -0.67
C GLU A 464 -20.86 -11.47 0.12
N ILE A 465 -19.80 -11.00 -0.56
CA ILE A 465 -18.55 -10.53 0.08
C ILE A 465 -18.84 -9.35 1.03
N GLU A 466 -19.68 -8.39 0.63
CA GLU A 466 -20.11 -7.28 1.50
C GLU A 466 -20.68 -7.76 2.85
N THR A 467 -21.51 -8.82 2.79
CA THR A 467 -22.09 -9.43 3.99
C THR A 467 -21.01 -10.05 4.85
N ARG A 468 -20.09 -10.84 4.26
CA ARG A 468 -18.99 -11.47 5.00
C ARG A 468 -18.02 -10.47 5.63
N ILE A 469 -17.71 -9.36 4.95
CA ILE A 469 -16.90 -8.27 5.51
C ILE A 469 -17.60 -7.66 6.73
N THR A 470 -18.91 -7.42 6.63
CA THR A 470 -19.71 -6.89 7.74
C THR A 470 -19.71 -7.85 8.92
N ASP A 471 -19.90 -9.15 8.68
CA ASP A 471 -19.87 -10.18 9.72
C ASP A 471 -18.51 -10.24 10.40
N ARG A 472 -17.40 -10.21 9.64
CA ARG A 472 -16.04 -10.17 10.19
C ARG A 472 -15.80 -8.93 11.04
N ASN A 473 -16.26 -7.76 10.59
CA ASN A 473 -16.12 -6.52 11.36
C ASN A 473 -16.93 -6.51 12.67
N ASN A 474 -17.98 -7.34 12.76
CA ASN A 474 -18.77 -7.53 13.98
C ASN A 474 -18.28 -8.67 14.88
N ASP A 475 -17.30 -9.48 14.43
CA ASP A 475 -16.73 -10.55 15.22
C ASP A 475 -15.66 -10.01 16.18
N GLY A 476 -16.01 -9.90 17.47
CA GLY A 476 -15.11 -9.40 18.50
C GLY A 476 -13.83 -10.24 18.74
N ARG A 477 -13.69 -11.40 18.10
CA ARG A 477 -12.44 -12.18 18.09
C ARG A 477 -11.41 -11.61 17.11
N LEU A 478 -11.85 -10.93 16.05
CA LEU A 478 -11.01 -10.34 15.01
C LEU A 478 -10.58 -8.92 15.39
N ARG A 479 -9.54 -8.83 16.23
CA ARG A 479 -9.11 -7.59 16.88
C ARG A 479 -8.56 -6.53 15.92
N ASN A 480 -7.93 -6.94 14.82
CA ASN A 480 -7.27 -6.02 13.90
C ASN A 480 -8.27 -5.25 13.02
N ARG A 481 -9.54 -5.69 12.99
CA ARG A 481 -10.62 -5.11 12.18
C ARG A 481 -10.97 -3.68 12.56
N SER A 482 -10.99 -3.37 13.86
CA SER A 482 -11.41 -2.06 14.37
C SER A 482 -10.35 -1.33 15.19
N GLY A 483 -9.52 -2.09 15.91
CA GLY A 483 -8.50 -1.53 16.79
C GLY A 483 -9.03 -0.64 17.92
N PRO A 484 -8.12 0.02 18.67
CA PRO A 484 -8.48 0.94 19.73
C PRO A 484 -9.19 2.20 19.22
N ILE A 485 -9.01 2.57 17.94
CA ILE A 485 -9.71 3.70 17.31
C ILE A 485 -11.19 3.41 16.98
N LYS A 486 -11.63 2.15 17.11
CA LYS A 486 -13.00 1.68 16.84
C LYS A 486 -13.48 2.01 15.42
N MET A 487 -12.60 1.85 14.43
CA MET A 487 -12.90 2.09 13.02
C MET A 487 -12.89 0.75 12.25
N PRO A 488 -14.05 0.16 11.94
CA PRO A 488 -14.12 -1.07 11.17
C PRO A 488 -13.43 -0.96 9.82
N TYR A 489 -12.70 -2.00 9.41
CA TYR A 489 -12.01 -2.04 8.13
C TYR A 489 -13.01 -2.26 6.99
N MET A 490 -13.31 -1.18 6.26
CA MET A 490 -14.30 -1.18 5.17
C MET A 490 -13.72 -0.81 3.80
N LEU A 491 -12.40 -0.59 3.70
CA LEU A 491 -11.75 -0.12 2.46
C LEU A 491 -11.85 -1.11 1.29
N LEU A 492 -12.12 -2.39 1.59
CA LEU A 492 -12.36 -3.44 0.60
C LEU A 492 -13.82 -3.91 0.57
N TYR A 493 -14.74 -3.16 1.16
CA TYR A 493 -16.18 -3.38 0.98
C TYR A 493 -16.57 -2.95 -0.44
N PRO A 494 -17.06 -3.85 -1.32
CA PRO A 494 -17.30 -3.55 -2.73
C PRO A 494 -18.22 -2.35 -2.99
N ASN A 495 -19.31 -2.24 -2.23
CA ASN A 495 -20.41 -1.29 -2.46
C ASN A 495 -21.12 -1.52 -3.81
N THR A 496 -21.09 -2.76 -4.31
CA THR A 496 -21.79 -3.25 -5.50
C THR A 496 -23.30 -3.14 -5.34
N SER A 497 -23.84 -3.39 -4.14
CA SER A 497 -25.28 -3.32 -3.85
C SER A 497 -25.83 -1.88 -3.84
N ASP A 498 -24.95 -0.88 -3.72
CA ASP A 498 -25.33 0.51 -3.58
C ASP A 498 -25.65 1.18 -4.92
N ASN A 499 -26.93 1.46 -5.12
CA ASN A 499 -27.44 2.19 -6.29
C ASN A 499 -27.97 3.59 -5.92
N SER A 500 -27.67 4.07 -4.71
CA SER A 500 -28.18 5.36 -4.19
C SER A 500 -27.60 6.58 -4.92
N LYS A 501 -26.43 6.42 -5.55
CA LYS A 501 -25.64 7.51 -6.15
C LYS A 501 -25.21 8.58 -5.13
N GLU A 502 -25.13 8.19 -3.86
CA GLU A 502 -24.56 9.02 -2.82
C GLU A 502 -23.02 8.93 -2.88
N GLY A 503 -22.36 10.05 -3.18
CA GLY A 503 -20.92 10.18 -3.10
C GLY A 503 -20.46 10.69 -1.73
N GLY A 504 -19.14 10.85 -1.56
CA GLY A 504 -18.56 11.49 -0.38
C GLY A 504 -17.43 10.70 0.28
N LEU A 505 -17.09 11.11 1.51
CA LEU A 505 -16.08 10.48 2.36
C LEU A 505 -16.73 9.33 3.13
N THR A 506 -16.60 8.11 2.63
CA THR A 506 -17.29 6.94 3.17
C THR A 506 -16.35 5.91 3.80
N ALA A 507 -15.04 5.97 3.50
CA ALA A 507 -14.04 4.97 3.87
C ALA A 507 -14.44 3.53 3.45
N LYS A 508 -15.21 3.39 2.36
CA LYS A 508 -15.68 2.14 1.79
C LYS A 508 -16.03 2.30 0.31
N GLY A 509 -16.08 1.19 -0.43
CA GLY A 509 -16.43 1.17 -1.83
C GLY A 509 -15.20 0.93 -2.71
N ILE A 510 -15.34 0.00 -3.66
CA ILE A 510 -14.29 -0.32 -4.62
C ILE A 510 -14.77 0.17 -6.00
N PRO A 511 -14.29 1.32 -6.51
CA PRO A 511 -14.54 1.73 -7.89
C PRO A 511 -14.02 0.70 -8.89
N ASN A 512 -14.56 0.69 -10.10
CA ASN A 512 -14.00 -0.12 -11.18
C ASN A 512 -12.57 0.28 -11.54
N SER A 513 -12.21 1.56 -11.38
CA SER A 513 -11.00 2.18 -11.93
C SER A 513 -10.33 3.15 -10.95
N ILE A 514 -9.12 3.55 -11.30
CA ILE A 514 -8.39 4.64 -10.66
C ILE A 514 -9.03 5.95 -11.13
N SER A 515 -10.08 6.39 -10.44
CA SER A 515 -10.94 7.53 -10.84
C SER A 515 -10.62 8.84 -10.13
N ILE A 516 -9.76 8.83 -9.11
CA ILE A 516 -9.41 9.97 -8.27
C ILE A 516 -7.98 9.90 -7.76
#